data_AF-A0A8J4XAB6-F1
#
_entry.id   AF-A0A8J4XAB6-F1
#
_cell.length_a   1.000
_cell.length_b   1.000
_cell.length_c   1.000
_cell.angle_alpha   90.00
_cell.angle_beta   90.00
_cell.angle_gamma   90.00
#
_symmetry.space_group_name_H-M   'P 1'
#
loop_
_entity.id
_entity.type
_entity.pdbx_description
1 polymer ?
#
loop_
_entity_poly.entity_id
_entity_poly.type
_entity_poly.pdbx_seq_one_letter_code
_entity_poly.pdbx_strand_id
1 'polypeptide(L)'
;RVVEVQGRSLSPVLCAVVWTLLSCGILLSFLFLVFTVRYKNNRIVKMSSPNLNMLTLLGSVLTYSSGFLFAIEDRSHGRAAGSKVVMQAWVWTLCIGSSLVFGPILGKTWRLYRVFTQRLPDRRVIIRDIRLMGLVTLLVLVDVLILSVWSLTDPVKCSRSVSAVVKVVEFDVHYSLSQMDSCSSQYSDLWVLLLCALKASLLVYGTYLAGLTSSVSLPPVNQSLTIMTATCLVTASTALAIPVSLYLHSWPNLIYGMFSGTIFICSTAVNCLIFVPQLTQWRRFEEDVNPHPSHMAKYFSSKSLRSSENDIYYLLGEYDSMKRLISE
;
A
#
# COMPACT_ATOMS: atom_id res chain seq x y z
N ARG A 1 6.38 10.01 -50.67
CA ARG A 1 7.17 9.53 -49.50
C ARG A 1 6.23 9.52 -48.30
N VAL A 2 5.95 8.34 -47.75
CA VAL A 2 5.20 8.19 -46.50
C VAL A 2 6.02 8.91 -45.42
N VAL A 3 5.46 9.97 -44.86
CA VAL A 3 6.05 10.68 -43.73
C VAL A 3 5.72 9.85 -42.49
N GLU A 4 6.66 9.00 -42.06
CA GLU A 4 6.54 8.31 -40.78
C GLU A 4 6.62 9.34 -39.65
N VAL A 5 5.48 9.50 -38.97
CA VAL A 5 5.36 10.31 -37.77
C VAL A 5 5.95 9.51 -36.62
N GLN A 6 7.23 9.74 -36.30
CA GLN A 6 7.89 9.12 -35.16
C GLN A 6 7.41 9.83 -33.87
N GLY A 7 6.26 9.43 -33.34
CA GLY A 7 5.94 9.68 -31.94
C GLY A 7 7.02 9.02 -31.06
N ARG A 8 7.57 9.72 -30.07
CA ARG A 8 8.52 9.12 -29.12
C ARG A 8 7.78 8.12 -28.22
N SER A 9 7.63 6.89 -28.70
CA SER A 9 6.95 5.81 -27.98
C SER A 9 7.79 5.31 -26.80
N LEU A 10 7.13 5.02 -25.67
CA LEU A 10 7.72 4.25 -24.56
C LEU A 10 8.45 2.99 -25.04
N SER A 11 9.59 2.69 -24.43
CA SER A 11 10.35 1.47 -24.70
C SER A 11 9.49 0.23 -24.39
N PRO A 12 9.32 -0.70 -25.34
CA PRO A 12 8.50 -1.88 -25.14
C PRO A 12 9.05 -2.79 -24.03
N VAL A 13 10.38 -2.83 -23.87
CA VAL A 13 11.06 -3.59 -22.81
C VAL A 13 10.69 -3.02 -21.43
N LEU A 14 10.75 -1.69 -21.29
CA LEU A 14 10.38 -1.02 -20.04
C LEU A 14 8.90 -1.26 -19.72
N CYS A 15 8.00 -1.14 -20.70
CA CYS A 15 6.59 -1.45 -20.50
C CYS A 15 6.38 -2.89 -20.02
N ALA A 16 7.05 -3.88 -20.64
CA ALA A 16 6.93 -5.28 -20.25
C ALA A 16 7.39 -5.52 -18.81
N VAL A 17 8.55 -4.96 -18.43
CA VAL A 17 9.07 -5.08 -17.05
C VAL A 17 8.11 -4.43 -16.05
N VAL A 18 7.66 -3.20 -16.31
CA VAL A 18 6.73 -2.51 -15.39
C VAL A 18 5.41 -3.27 -15.28
N TRP A 19 4.84 -3.75 -16.39
CA TRP A 19 3.57 -4.48 -16.39
C TRP A 19 3.67 -5.80 -15.64
N THR A 20 4.78 -6.53 -15.77
CA THR A 20 5.00 -7.76 -15.00
C THR A 20 5.10 -7.48 -13.50
N LEU A 21 5.81 -6.41 -13.09
CA LEU A 21 5.89 -6.00 -11.69
C LEU A 21 4.52 -5.58 -11.14
N LEU A 22 3.78 -4.72 -11.84
CA LEU A 22 2.44 -4.29 -11.42
C LEU A 22 1.47 -5.48 -11.35
N SER A 23 1.53 -6.41 -12.30
CA SER A 23 0.71 -7.64 -12.29
C SER A 23 1.03 -8.51 -11.06
N CYS A 24 2.31 -8.64 -10.72
CA CYS A 24 2.75 -9.34 -9.52
C CYS A 24 2.20 -8.67 -8.24
N GLY A 25 2.21 -7.33 -8.18
CA GLY A 25 1.62 -6.57 -7.08
C GLY A 25 0.11 -6.78 -6.93
N ILE A 26 -0.63 -6.82 -8.04
CA ILE A 26 -2.07 -7.13 -8.06
C ILE A 26 -2.31 -8.57 -7.56
N LEU A 27 -1.54 -9.55 -8.06
CA LEU A 27 -1.65 -10.94 -7.62
C LEU A 27 -1.40 -11.07 -6.12
N LEU A 28 -0.35 -10.44 -5.60
CA LEU A 28 -0.03 -10.42 -4.17
C LEU A 28 -1.18 -9.81 -3.35
N SER A 29 -1.77 -8.71 -3.83
CA SER A 29 -2.92 -8.06 -3.18
C SER A 29 -4.15 -8.97 -3.15
N PHE A 30 -4.37 -9.72 -4.23
CA PHE A 30 -5.46 -10.70 -4.31
C PHE A 30 -5.24 -11.87 -3.33
N LEU A 31 -4.01 -12.38 -3.21
CA LEU A 31 -3.67 -13.42 -2.23
C LEU A 31 -3.96 -12.95 -0.79
N PHE A 32 -3.57 -11.72 -0.45
CA PHE A 32 -3.89 -11.14 0.87
C PHE A 32 -5.39 -10.90 1.05
N LEU A 33 -6.13 -10.58 -0.01
CA LEU A 33 -7.58 -10.40 0.03
C LEU A 33 -8.28 -11.73 0.31
N VAL A 34 -7.92 -12.78 -0.41
CA VAL A 34 -8.42 -14.14 -0.20
C VAL A 34 -8.13 -14.60 1.24
N PHE A 35 -6.90 -14.39 1.72
CA PHE A 35 -6.54 -14.68 3.11
C PHE A 35 -7.44 -13.93 4.11
N THR A 36 -7.62 -12.63 3.91
CA THR A 36 -8.42 -11.76 4.79
C THR A 36 -9.88 -12.22 4.82
N VAL A 37 -10.46 -12.59 3.67
CA VAL A 37 -11.84 -13.06 3.57
C VAL A 37 -12.01 -14.45 4.20
N ARG A 38 -11.09 -15.38 3.90
CA ARG A 38 -11.18 -16.78 4.35
C ARG A 38 -11.04 -16.94 5.86
N TYR A 39 -10.22 -16.11 6.48
CA TYR A 39 -9.91 -16.16 7.91
C TYR A 39 -10.49 -15.00 8.71
N LYS A 40 -11.47 -14.26 8.17
CA LYS A 40 -12.09 -13.10 8.84
C LYS A 40 -12.65 -13.39 10.23
N ASN A 41 -13.06 -14.64 10.48
CA ASN A 41 -13.63 -15.08 11.75
C ASN A 41 -12.57 -15.43 12.81
N ASN A 42 -11.31 -15.62 12.42
CA ASN A 42 -10.23 -15.91 13.35
C ASN A 42 -9.95 -14.70 14.24
N ARG A 43 -9.69 -14.94 15.53
CA ARG A 43 -9.48 -13.89 16.55
C ARG A 43 -8.41 -12.88 16.14
N ILE A 44 -7.33 -13.33 15.52
CA ILE A 44 -6.20 -12.50 15.06
C ILE A 44 -6.64 -11.54 13.95
N VAL A 45 -7.27 -12.06 12.90
CA VAL A 45 -7.74 -11.26 11.76
C VAL A 45 -8.88 -10.32 12.17
N LYS A 46 -9.74 -10.76 13.09
CA LYS A 46 -10.81 -9.92 13.64
C LYS A 46 -10.27 -8.71 14.40
N MET A 47 -9.17 -8.87 15.14
CA MET A 47 -8.51 -7.76 15.85
C MET A 47 -7.86 -6.74 14.90
N SER A 48 -7.43 -7.17 13.71
CA SER A 48 -6.83 -6.28 12.70
C SER A 48 -7.84 -5.46 11.88
N SER A 49 -9.14 -5.56 12.19
CA SER A 49 -10.25 -4.89 11.50
C SER A 49 -10.33 -5.29 10.01
N PRO A 50 -10.93 -6.47 9.69
CA PRO A 50 -10.84 -7.08 8.36
C PRO A 50 -11.49 -6.23 7.26
N ASN A 51 -12.56 -5.49 7.56
CA ASN A 51 -13.22 -4.62 6.59
C ASN A 51 -12.30 -3.48 6.12
N LEU A 52 -11.49 -2.94 7.02
CA LEU A 52 -10.52 -1.88 6.69
C LEU A 52 -9.33 -2.45 5.91
N ASN A 53 -8.87 -3.66 6.24
CA ASN A 53 -7.87 -4.37 5.45
C ASN A 53 -8.34 -4.63 4.01
N MET A 54 -9.59 -5.05 3.83
CA MET A 54 -10.18 -5.24 2.50
C MET A 54 -10.19 -3.94 1.71
N LEU A 55 -10.52 -2.82 2.36
CA LEU A 55 -10.52 -1.50 1.72
C LEU A 55 -9.11 -1.06 1.29
N THR A 56 -8.09 -1.30 2.13
CA THR A 56 -6.68 -1.05 1.77
C THR A 56 -6.22 -1.89 0.57
N LEU A 57 -6.64 -3.15 0.49
CA LEU A 57 -6.30 -4.03 -0.63
C LEU A 57 -7.01 -3.61 -1.93
N LEU A 58 -8.29 -3.20 -1.85
CA LEU A 58 -9.00 -2.62 -2.99
C LEU A 58 -8.32 -1.34 -3.47
N GLY A 59 -7.91 -0.46 -2.55
CA GLY A 59 -7.12 0.73 -2.86
C GLY A 59 -5.81 0.38 -3.58
N SER A 60 -5.10 -0.64 -3.11
CA SER A 60 -3.85 -1.11 -3.72
C SER A 60 -4.05 -1.62 -5.15
N VAL A 61 -5.13 -2.38 -5.41
CA VAL A 61 -5.44 -2.83 -6.78
C VAL A 61 -5.71 -1.63 -7.70
N LEU A 62 -6.41 -0.60 -7.20
CA LEU A 62 -6.63 0.64 -7.97
C LEU A 62 -5.33 1.41 -8.23
N THR A 63 -4.42 1.53 -7.24
CA THR A 63 -3.13 2.18 -7.45
C THR A 63 -2.27 1.43 -8.45
N TYR A 64 -2.18 0.09 -8.38
CA TYR A 64 -1.48 -0.69 -9.40
C TYR A 64 -2.10 -0.53 -10.79
N SER A 65 -3.43 -0.50 -10.88
CA SER A 65 -4.17 -0.28 -12.13
C SER A 65 -3.85 1.08 -12.77
N SER A 66 -3.66 2.12 -11.95
CA SER A 66 -3.26 3.44 -12.44
C SER A 66 -1.90 3.40 -13.16
N GLY A 67 -0.96 2.54 -12.73
CA GLY A 67 0.32 2.36 -13.41
C GLY A 67 0.18 1.80 -14.84
N PHE A 68 -0.82 0.95 -15.09
CA PHE A 68 -1.15 0.49 -16.44
C PHE A 68 -1.78 1.59 -17.28
N LEU A 69 -2.69 2.38 -16.69
CA LEU A 69 -3.36 3.48 -17.38
C LEU A 69 -2.36 4.53 -17.85
N PHE A 70 -1.32 4.84 -17.06
CA PHE A 70 -0.23 5.74 -17.48
C PHE A 70 0.46 5.26 -18.77
N ALA A 71 0.74 3.94 -18.88
CA ALA A 71 1.39 3.39 -20.07
C ALA A 71 0.48 3.44 -21.32
N ILE A 72 -0.82 3.28 -21.11
CA ILE A 72 -1.82 3.33 -22.18
C ILE A 72 -2.01 4.76 -22.65
N GLU A 73 -1.96 5.73 -21.73
CA GLU A 73 -2.04 7.17 -22.04
C GLU A 73 -1.00 7.56 -23.08
N ASP A 74 0.27 7.25 -22.83
CA ASP A 74 1.39 7.53 -23.76
C ASP A 74 1.20 6.88 -25.15
N ARG A 75 0.74 5.62 -25.20
CA ARG A 75 0.43 4.94 -26.47
C ARG A 75 -0.78 5.50 -27.20
N SER A 76 -1.74 6.08 -26.47
CA SER A 76 -3.00 6.58 -27.01
C SER A 76 -2.90 7.98 -27.63
N HIS A 77 -1.71 8.59 -27.63
CA HIS A 77 -1.42 9.91 -28.21
C HIS A 77 -1.72 10.01 -29.72
N GLY A 78 -2.07 8.91 -30.41
CA GLY A 78 -2.56 8.93 -31.80
C GLY A 78 -4.08 9.09 -31.97
N ARG A 79 -4.89 9.06 -30.89
CA ARG A 79 -6.36 9.05 -30.97
C ARG A 79 -6.97 10.05 -29.97
N ALA A 80 -7.18 11.28 -30.44
CA ALA A 80 -7.53 12.47 -29.63
C ALA A 80 -8.73 12.32 -28.66
N ALA A 81 -9.72 11.48 -28.96
CA ALA A 81 -10.85 11.23 -28.06
C ALA A 81 -10.55 10.19 -26.97
N GLY A 82 -9.73 9.19 -27.26
CA GLY A 82 -9.37 8.12 -26.31
C GLY A 82 -8.38 8.60 -25.25
N SER A 83 -7.42 9.44 -25.64
CA SER A 83 -6.37 9.95 -24.75
C SER A 83 -6.93 10.72 -23.54
N LYS A 84 -7.96 11.55 -23.74
CA LYS A 84 -8.62 12.29 -22.65
C LYS A 84 -9.22 11.40 -21.58
N VAL A 85 -9.93 10.34 -21.99
CA VAL A 85 -10.62 9.42 -21.07
C VAL A 85 -9.60 8.61 -20.27
N VAL A 86 -8.50 8.19 -20.91
CA VAL A 86 -7.44 7.42 -20.25
C VAL A 86 -6.69 8.27 -19.23
N MET A 87 -6.32 9.49 -19.57
CA MET A 87 -5.66 10.45 -18.66
C MET A 87 -6.55 10.77 -17.45
N GLN A 88 -7.84 11.02 -17.68
CA GLN A 88 -8.78 11.25 -16.59
C GLN A 88 -8.93 10.01 -15.69
N ALA A 89 -9.08 8.83 -16.29
CA ALA A 89 -9.16 7.58 -15.55
C ALA A 89 -7.89 7.31 -14.73
N TRP A 90 -6.71 7.63 -15.26
CA TRP A 90 -5.44 7.50 -14.55
C TRP A 90 -5.41 8.36 -13.28
N VAL A 91 -5.70 9.66 -13.39
CA VAL A 91 -5.71 10.57 -12.23
C VAL A 91 -6.75 10.14 -11.19
N TRP A 92 -7.94 9.75 -11.63
CA TRP A 92 -9.01 9.29 -10.73
C TRP A 92 -8.64 8.02 -9.98
N THR A 93 -8.14 7.01 -10.69
CA THR A 93 -7.75 5.73 -10.08
C THR A 93 -6.60 5.90 -9.10
N LEU A 94 -5.61 6.74 -9.41
CA LEU A 94 -4.49 7.03 -8.51
C LEU A 94 -4.93 7.79 -7.25
N CYS A 95 -5.78 8.80 -7.40
CA CYS A 95 -6.25 9.64 -6.30
C CYS A 95 -7.18 8.87 -5.34
N ILE A 96 -8.16 8.15 -5.89
CA ILE A 96 -9.09 7.33 -5.11
C ILE A 96 -8.35 6.14 -4.48
N GLY A 97 -7.49 5.46 -5.26
CA GLY A 97 -6.70 4.33 -4.78
C GLY A 97 -5.81 4.70 -3.59
N SER A 98 -5.09 5.82 -3.67
CA SER A 98 -4.25 6.29 -2.56
C SER A 98 -5.06 6.59 -1.28
N SER A 99 -6.23 7.22 -1.39
CA SER A 99 -7.12 7.43 -0.23
C SER A 99 -7.66 6.14 0.37
N LEU A 100 -7.98 5.15 -0.45
CA LEU A 100 -8.42 3.84 0.01
C LEU A 100 -7.30 3.03 0.67
N VAL A 101 -6.02 3.32 0.36
CA VAL A 101 -4.87 2.74 1.07
C VAL A 101 -4.64 3.45 2.41
N PHE A 102 -4.47 4.78 2.40
CA PHE A 102 -4.10 5.54 3.60
C PHE A 102 -5.25 5.74 4.58
N GLY A 103 -6.48 5.97 4.09
CA GLY A 103 -7.65 6.24 4.93
C GLY A 103 -7.90 5.16 5.99
N PRO A 104 -7.96 3.86 5.64
CA PRO A 104 -8.15 2.79 6.61
C PRO A 104 -7.00 2.69 7.62
N ILE A 105 -5.76 2.93 7.18
CA ILE A 105 -4.58 2.91 8.03
C ILE A 105 -4.66 4.04 9.07
N LEU A 106 -4.99 5.26 8.64
CA LEU A 106 -5.23 6.41 9.52
C LEU A 106 -6.37 6.15 10.50
N GLY A 107 -7.48 5.57 10.02
CA GLY A 107 -8.63 5.22 10.85
C GLY A 107 -8.26 4.28 11.99
N LYS A 108 -7.45 3.24 11.70
CA LYS A 108 -6.98 2.29 12.72
C LYS A 108 -6.13 2.97 13.79
N THR A 109 -5.21 3.84 13.39
CA THR A 109 -4.34 4.54 14.34
C THR A 109 -5.09 5.60 15.13
N TRP A 110 -6.07 6.27 14.53
CA TRP A 110 -6.97 7.15 15.25
C TRP A 110 -7.79 6.40 16.30
N ARG A 111 -8.33 5.22 15.96
CA ARG A 111 -9.01 4.35 16.93
C ARG A 111 -8.07 3.95 18.07
N LEU A 112 -6.82 3.61 17.76
CA LEU A 112 -5.82 3.24 18.76
C LEU A 112 -5.50 4.41 19.70
N TYR A 113 -5.26 5.59 19.14
CA TYR A 113 -5.08 6.84 19.88
C TYR A 113 -6.26 7.11 20.82
N ARG A 114 -7.49 7.03 20.32
CA ARG A 114 -8.71 7.23 21.14
C ARG A 114 -8.80 6.25 22.29
N VAL A 115 -8.50 4.97 22.07
CA VAL A 115 -8.54 3.95 23.11
C VAL A 115 -7.48 4.20 24.20
N PHE A 116 -6.30 4.68 23.83
CA PHE A 116 -5.23 4.96 24.79
C PHE A 116 -5.39 6.29 25.53
N THR A 117 -5.89 7.33 24.86
CA THR A 117 -6.13 8.65 25.47
C THR A 117 -7.38 8.65 26.36
N GLN A 118 -8.38 7.82 26.09
CA GLN A 118 -9.61 7.74 26.89
C GLN A 118 -9.54 6.78 28.09
N ARG A 119 -8.39 6.65 28.77
CA ARG A 119 -8.25 5.92 30.06
C ARG A 119 -8.96 6.60 31.25
N LEU A 120 -10.06 7.31 31.02
CA LEU A 120 -10.96 7.78 32.08
C LEU A 120 -11.99 6.68 32.37
N PRO A 121 -12.34 6.40 33.64
CA PRO A 121 -12.73 5.05 34.07
C PRO A 121 -14.13 4.57 33.63
N ASP A 122 -14.96 5.37 32.97
CA ASP A 122 -16.40 5.12 33.04
C ASP A 122 -17.13 4.65 31.77
N ARG A 123 -16.50 4.65 30.57
CA ARG A 123 -17.09 4.00 29.39
C ARG A 123 -16.03 3.57 28.38
N ARG A 124 -15.72 2.26 28.33
CA ARG A 124 -15.06 1.66 27.16
C ARG A 124 -16.01 1.76 25.96
N VAL A 125 -15.92 2.84 25.18
CA VAL A 125 -16.71 3.01 23.96
C VAL A 125 -16.23 1.98 22.94
N ILE A 126 -17.03 0.94 22.71
CA ILE A 126 -16.81 0.00 21.60
C ILE A 126 -17.09 0.78 20.31
N ILE A 127 -16.03 1.31 19.68
CA ILE A 127 -16.14 1.97 18.39
C ILE A 127 -16.39 0.88 17.34
N ARG A 128 -17.58 0.89 16.76
CA ARG A 128 -18.00 -0.03 15.71
C ARG A 128 -17.29 0.31 14.40
N ASP A 129 -16.75 -0.70 13.72
CA ASP A 129 -16.00 -0.56 12.45
C ASP A 129 -16.77 0.24 11.37
N ILE A 130 -18.10 0.25 11.42
CA ILE A 130 -18.98 1.04 10.55
C ILE A 130 -18.65 2.55 10.58
N ARG A 131 -18.24 3.09 11.74
CA ARG A 131 -17.91 4.53 11.89
C ARG A 131 -16.58 4.85 11.21
N LEU A 132 -15.60 3.95 11.30
CA LEU A 132 -14.31 4.10 10.62
C LEU A 132 -14.48 3.98 9.10
N MET A 133 -15.28 3.02 8.63
CA MET A 133 -15.63 2.91 7.21
C MET A 133 -16.34 4.17 6.70
N GLY A 134 -17.23 4.76 7.51
CA GLY A 134 -17.86 6.05 7.21
C GLY A 134 -16.85 7.19 7.07
N LEU A 135 -15.86 7.28 7.95
CA LEU A 135 -14.79 8.29 7.86
C LEU A 135 -13.95 8.13 6.59
N VAL A 136 -13.58 6.90 6.24
CA VAL A 136 -12.83 6.63 4.99
C VAL A 136 -13.68 6.94 3.76
N THR A 137 -14.97 6.60 3.79
CA THR A 137 -15.90 6.91 2.69
C THR A 137 -16.03 8.42 2.51
N LEU A 138 -16.12 9.18 3.60
CA LEU A 138 -16.13 10.64 3.55
C LEU A 138 -14.84 11.22 2.94
N LEU A 139 -13.69 10.65 3.31
CA LEU A 139 -12.40 11.05 2.73
C LEU A 139 -12.36 10.87 1.21
N VAL A 140 -12.81 9.69 0.73
CA VAL A 140 -12.90 9.40 -0.70
C VAL A 140 -13.94 10.28 -1.40
N LEU A 141 -15.05 10.60 -0.72
CA LEU A 141 -16.06 11.50 -1.27
C LEU A 141 -15.48 12.89 -1.53
N VAL A 142 -14.63 13.42 -0.64
CA VAL A 142 -13.93 14.69 -0.86
C VAL A 142 -13.05 14.62 -2.12
N ASP A 143 -12.30 13.54 -2.32
CA ASP A 143 -11.50 13.36 -3.55
C ASP A 143 -12.39 13.34 -4.79
N VAL A 144 -13.49 12.58 -4.77
CA VAL A 144 -14.42 12.48 -5.90
C VAL A 144 -15.04 13.84 -6.21
N LEU A 145 -15.41 14.62 -5.19
CA LEU A 145 -15.95 15.97 -5.38
C LEU A 145 -14.90 16.87 -6.06
N ILE A 146 -13.66 16.90 -5.57
CA ILE A 146 -12.60 17.73 -6.17
C ILE A 146 -12.32 17.30 -7.61
N LEU A 147 -12.20 16.00 -7.87
CA LEU A 147 -11.98 15.47 -9.21
C LEU A 147 -13.15 15.75 -10.16
N SER A 148 -14.39 15.69 -9.65
CA SER A 148 -15.58 16.02 -10.43
C SER A 148 -15.62 17.51 -10.77
N VAL A 149 -15.28 18.40 -9.83
CA VAL A 149 -15.17 19.84 -10.07
C VAL A 149 -14.10 20.09 -11.13
N TRP A 150 -12.90 19.51 -10.99
CA TRP A 150 -11.85 19.63 -12.01
C TRP A 150 -12.35 19.20 -13.39
N SER A 151 -13.02 18.05 -13.48
CA SER A 151 -13.58 17.52 -14.74
C SER A 151 -14.60 18.46 -15.40
N LEU A 152 -15.39 19.16 -14.60
CA LEU A 152 -16.46 20.04 -15.07
C LEU A 152 -15.98 21.45 -15.39
N THR A 153 -15.10 22.02 -14.57
CA THR A 153 -14.64 23.41 -14.71
C THR A 153 -13.50 23.55 -15.71
N ASP A 154 -12.57 22.58 -15.75
CA ASP A 154 -11.39 22.63 -16.62
C ASP A 154 -11.21 21.29 -17.33
N PRO A 155 -12.06 20.98 -18.33
CA PRO A 155 -11.96 19.73 -19.07
C PRO A 155 -10.64 19.67 -19.83
N VAL A 156 -9.97 18.52 -19.79
CA VAL A 156 -8.70 18.29 -20.49
C VAL A 156 -8.83 18.60 -21.99
N LYS A 157 -8.13 19.63 -22.45
CA LYS A 157 -8.06 19.99 -23.86
C LYS A 157 -6.79 19.37 -24.45
N CYS A 158 -6.96 18.54 -25.48
CA CYS A 158 -5.81 18.04 -26.24
C CYS A 158 -5.50 19.04 -27.34
N SER A 159 -4.33 19.66 -27.27
CA SER A 159 -3.83 20.54 -28.33
C SER A 159 -2.80 19.78 -29.16
N ARG A 160 -2.94 19.85 -30.47
CA ARG A 160 -2.04 19.18 -31.40
C ARG A 160 -0.88 20.12 -31.71
N SER A 161 0.32 19.86 -31.16
CA SER A 161 1.51 20.65 -31.47
C SER A 161 2.38 19.90 -32.48
N VAL A 162 2.55 20.48 -33.67
CA VAL A 162 3.38 19.94 -34.73
C VAL A 162 4.74 20.64 -34.66
N SER A 163 5.76 19.94 -34.17
CA SER A 163 7.14 20.44 -34.15
C SER A 163 7.92 19.79 -35.30
N ALA A 164 8.35 20.59 -36.28
CA ALA A 164 9.21 20.12 -37.36
C ALA A 164 10.67 20.08 -36.87
N VAL A 165 11.28 18.90 -36.78
CA VAL A 165 12.70 18.75 -36.46
C VAL A 165 13.45 18.40 -37.74
N VAL A 166 14.22 19.35 -38.27
CA VAL A 166 15.08 19.12 -39.44
C VAL A 166 16.36 18.45 -38.97
N LYS A 167 16.54 17.16 -39.28
CA LYS A 167 17.85 16.52 -39.18
C LYS A 167 18.52 16.62 -40.55
N VAL A 168 19.56 17.44 -40.65
CA VAL A 168 20.43 17.49 -41.84
C VAL A 168 21.45 16.35 -41.69
N VAL A 169 21.34 15.31 -42.51
CA VAL A 169 22.39 14.31 -42.72
C VAL A 169 22.88 14.48 -44.15
N GLU A 170 24.20 14.48 -44.31
CA GLU A 170 25.02 15.13 -45.36
C GLU A 170 24.61 14.97 -46.84
N PHE A 171 23.70 14.08 -47.25
CA PHE A 171 23.31 13.97 -48.67
C PHE A 171 21.84 13.60 -48.95
N ASP A 172 20.94 13.62 -47.97
CA ASP A 172 19.50 13.51 -48.22
C ASP A 172 18.69 14.15 -47.07
N VAL A 173 17.84 15.14 -47.38
CA VAL A 173 17.03 15.85 -46.38
C VAL A 173 15.86 14.96 -45.96
N HIS A 174 16.03 14.18 -44.90
CA HIS A 174 14.94 13.46 -44.25
C HIS A 174 14.15 14.41 -43.32
N TYR A 175 12.99 14.86 -43.78
CA TYR A 175 12.02 15.54 -42.92
C TYR A 175 11.42 14.53 -41.93
N SER A 176 11.81 14.62 -40.65
CA SER A 176 11.11 13.90 -39.58
C SER A 176 10.15 14.86 -38.87
N LEU A 177 8.85 14.69 -39.14
CA LEU A 177 7.78 15.42 -38.46
C LEU A 177 7.54 14.73 -37.12
N SER A 178 8.05 15.31 -36.03
CA SER A 178 7.70 14.86 -34.68
C SER A 178 6.36 15.47 -34.29
N GLN A 179 5.32 14.65 -34.33
CA GLN A 179 4.00 15.04 -33.84
C GLN A 179 3.94 14.81 -32.32
N MET A 180 3.75 15.86 -31.54
CA MET A 180 3.48 15.77 -30.10
C MET A 180 2.05 16.24 -29.84
N ASP A 181 1.18 15.28 -29.53
CA ASP A 181 -0.20 15.54 -29.12
C ASP A 181 -0.19 15.71 -27.59
N SER A 182 -0.04 16.94 -27.09
CA SER A 182 -0.05 17.21 -25.66
C SER A 182 -1.48 17.49 -25.16
N CYS A 183 -1.97 16.66 -24.24
CA CYS A 183 -3.23 16.88 -23.53
C CYS A 183 -2.96 17.58 -22.19
N SER A 184 -3.46 18.80 -22.03
CA SER A 184 -3.27 19.59 -20.81
C SER A 184 -4.52 20.42 -20.54
N SER A 185 -4.88 20.55 -19.27
CA SER A 185 -5.92 21.50 -18.85
C SER A 185 -5.27 22.85 -18.52
N GLN A 186 -6.00 23.94 -18.62
CA GLN A 186 -5.42 25.29 -18.53
C GLN A 186 -4.80 25.58 -17.15
N TYR A 187 -5.31 24.91 -16.11
CA TYR A 187 -4.85 25.02 -14.73
C TYR A 187 -4.49 23.66 -14.11
N SER A 188 -4.01 22.69 -14.91
CA SER A 188 -3.71 21.33 -14.43
C SER A 188 -2.79 21.31 -13.21
N ASP A 189 -1.79 22.19 -13.19
CA ASP A 189 -0.80 22.25 -12.11
C ASP A 189 -1.42 22.70 -10.79
N LEU A 190 -2.40 23.61 -10.82
CA LEU A 190 -3.11 24.06 -9.63
C LEU A 190 -3.98 22.95 -9.03
N TRP A 191 -4.68 22.18 -9.87
CA TRP A 191 -5.49 21.04 -9.42
C TRP A 191 -4.62 19.92 -8.85
N VAL A 192 -3.51 19.60 -9.51
CA VAL A 192 -2.54 18.62 -9.00
C VAL A 192 -1.91 19.10 -7.70
N LEU A 193 -1.53 20.38 -7.60
CA LEU A 193 -0.98 20.98 -6.38
C LEU A 193 -1.98 20.91 -5.22
N LEU A 194 -3.26 21.22 -5.48
CA LEU A 194 -4.33 21.12 -4.48
C LEU A 194 -4.51 19.68 -3.98
N LEU A 195 -4.57 18.71 -4.88
CA LEU A 195 -4.67 17.29 -4.52
C LEU A 195 -3.43 16.84 -3.73
N CYS A 196 -2.23 17.19 -4.18
CA CYS A 196 -0.98 16.88 -3.48
C CYS A 196 -0.95 17.50 -2.07
N ALA A 197 -1.37 18.76 -1.91
CA ALA A 197 -1.44 19.42 -0.61
C ALA A 197 -2.41 18.72 0.34
N LEU A 198 -3.59 18.31 -0.15
CA LEU A 198 -4.55 17.54 0.63
C LEU A 198 -3.97 16.20 1.08
N LYS A 199 -3.35 15.44 0.17
CA LYS A 199 -2.73 14.14 0.51
C LYS A 199 -1.56 14.32 1.49
N ALA A 200 -0.72 15.33 1.30
CA ALA A 200 0.38 15.64 2.20
C ALA A 200 -0.13 15.99 3.62
N SER A 201 -1.20 16.78 3.73
CA SER A 201 -1.80 17.11 5.03
C SER A 201 -2.30 15.86 5.78
N LEU A 202 -2.89 14.89 5.06
CA LEU A 202 -3.34 13.62 5.63
C LEU A 202 -2.17 12.75 6.10
N LEU A 203 -1.07 12.73 5.34
CA LEU A 203 0.14 12.00 5.71
C LEU A 203 0.80 12.59 6.97
N VAL A 204 0.87 13.93 7.07
CA VAL A 204 1.37 14.64 8.25
C VAL A 204 0.49 14.38 9.47
N TYR A 205 -0.83 14.42 9.30
CA TYR A 205 -1.76 14.08 10.38
C TYR A 205 -1.57 12.61 10.83
N GLY A 206 -1.34 11.70 9.89
CA GLY A 206 -1.05 10.29 10.17
C GLY A 206 0.23 10.06 10.96
N THR A 207 1.32 10.73 10.59
CA THR A 207 2.59 10.62 11.33
C THR A 207 2.48 11.24 12.71
N TYR A 208 1.76 12.35 12.85
CA TYR A 208 1.45 12.93 14.16
C TYR A 208 0.72 11.93 15.07
N LEU A 209 -0.36 11.29 14.57
CA LEU A 209 -1.07 10.25 15.32
C LEU A 209 -0.18 9.04 15.63
N ALA A 210 0.64 8.60 14.67
CA ALA A 210 1.57 7.49 14.87
C ALA A 210 2.58 7.80 15.98
N GLY A 211 3.12 9.03 16.00
CA GLY A 211 4.02 9.52 17.05
C GLY A 211 3.38 9.49 18.43
N LEU A 212 2.12 9.92 18.56
CA LEU A 212 1.37 9.85 19.83
C LEU A 212 1.12 8.42 20.32
N THR A 213 1.05 7.45 19.40
CA THR A 213 0.84 6.03 19.74
C THR A 213 2.14 5.22 19.88
N SER A 214 3.29 5.79 19.52
CA SER A 214 4.59 5.10 19.43
C SER A 214 5.07 4.50 20.75
N SER A 215 4.79 5.16 21.87
CA SER A 215 5.19 4.74 23.23
C SER A 215 4.39 3.56 23.78
N VAL A 216 3.25 3.22 23.18
CA VAL A 216 2.34 2.16 23.66
C VAL A 216 2.26 0.97 22.70
N SER A 217 2.80 1.11 21.49
CA SER A 217 2.96 0.03 20.52
C SER A 217 4.13 -0.91 20.89
N LEU A 218 4.04 -1.59 22.05
CA LEU A 218 4.90 -2.74 22.34
C LEU A 218 4.47 -3.97 21.49
N PRO A 219 5.40 -4.90 21.19
CA PRO A 219 5.14 -6.06 20.34
C PRO A 219 4.00 -6.89 20.93
N PRO A 220 2.94 -7.22 20.15
CA PRO A 220 3.04 -7.91 18.87
C PRO A 220 2.45 -7.15 17.66
N VAL A 221 1.91 -5.94 17.81
CA VAL A 221 1.18 -5.23 16.72
C VAL A 221 1.81 -3.86 16.46
N ASN A 222 2.82 -3.82 15.58
CA ASN A 222 3.62 -2.63 15.29
C ASN A 222 2.95 -1.69 14.26
N GLN A 223 1.72 -1.24 14.56
CA GLN A 223 0.91 -0.42 13.65
C GLN A 223 1.47 1.00 13.42
N SER A 224 2.11 1.59 14.42
CA SER A 224 2.75 2.91 14.34
C SER A 224 3.93 2.89 13.38
N LEU A 225 4.77 1.83 13.40
CA LEU A 225 5.85 1.64 12.44
C LEU A 225 5.32 1.56 11.01
N THR A 226 4.23 0.81 10.76
CA THR A 226 3.65 0.71 9.41
C THR A 226 3.30 2.08 8.83
N ILE A 227 2.69 2.97 9.63
CA ILE A 227 2.37 4.34 9.19
C ILE A 227 3.62 5.16 8.96
N MET A 228 4.56 5.13 9.91
CA MET A 228 5.78 5.91 9.79
C MET A 228 6.58 5.48 8.55
N THR A 229 6.75 4.18 8.32
CA THR A 229 7.43 3.67 7.14
C THR A 229 6.67 3.98 5.85
N ALA A 230 5.34 3.83 5.84
CA ALA A 230 4.51 4.17 4.69
C ALA A 230 4.64 5.65 4.32
N THR A 231 4.50 6.55 5.30
CA THR A 231 4.64 7.99 5.07
C THR A 231 6.05 8.35 4.63
N CYS A 232 7.10 7.80 5.25
CA CYS A 232 8.48 8.05 4.83
C CYS A 232 8.73 7.62 3.37
N LEU A 233 8.29 6.41 2.99
CA LEU A 233 8.46 5.91 1.63
C LEU A 233 7.74 6.79 0.60
N VAL A 234 6.51 7.18 0.89
CA VAL A 234 5.69 8.00 -0.02
C VAL A 234 6.29 9.40 -0.15
N THR A 235 6.59 10.06 0.97
CA THR A 235 7.17 11.40 0.98
C THR A 235 8.51 11.44 0.26
N ALA A 236 9.40 10.49 0.55
CA ALA A 236 10.69 10.38 -0.13
C ALA A 236 10.52 10.16 -1.64
N SER A 237 9.60 9.26 -2.02
CA SER A 237 9.36 8.98 -3.44
C SER A 237 8.75 10.18 -4.17
N THR A 238 7.83 10.92 -3.56
CA THR A 238 7.26 12.14 -4.15
C THR A 238 8.27 13.27 -4.23
N ALA A 239 9.14 13.42 -3.21
CA ALA A 239 10.21 14.41 -3.21
C ALA A 239 11.23 14.18 -4.32
N LEU A 240 11.41 12.93 -4.76
CA LEU A 240 12.23 12.56 -5.90
C LEU A 240 11.47 12.67 -7.24
N ALA A 241 10.23 12.18 -7.30
CA ALA A 241 9.45 12.11 -8.54
C ALA A 241 9.06 13.48 -9.08
N ILE A 242 8.70 14.44 -8.20
CA ILE A 242 8.25 15.77 -8.63
C ILE A 242 9.36 16.53 -9.37
N PRO A 243 10.57 16.73 -8.82
CA PRO A 243 11.66 17.40 -9.56
C PRO A 243 12.02 16.68 -10.85
N VAL A 244 12.10 15.34 -10.84
CA VAL A 244 12.38 14.54 -12.04
C VAL A 244 11.33 14.81 -13.13
N SER A 245 10.04 14.86 -12.77
CA SER A 245 8.96 15.14 -13.71
C SER A 245 9.02 16.54 -14.31
N LEU A 246 9.49 17.54 -13.55
CA LEU A 246 9.62 18.93 -14.00
C LEU A 246 10.86 19.15 -14.88
N TYR A 247 12.03 18.64 -14.45
CA TYR A 247 13.29 18.88 -15.15
C TYR A 247 13.55 17.92 -16.31
N LEU A 248 13.08 16.67 -16.22
CA LEU A 248 13.34 15.62 -17.20
C LEU A 248 12.10 15.26 -18.02
N HIS A 249 11.19 16.23 -18.23
CA HIS A 249 9.98 16.08 -19.06
C HIS A 249 10.28 15.54 -20.47
N SER A 250 11.46 15.84 -21.01
CA SER A 250 11.94 15.35 -22.32
C SER A 250 12.19 13.84 -22.39
N TRP A 251 12.23 13.13 -21.25
CA TRP A 251 12.54 11.70 -21.14
C TRP A 251 11.35 10.89 -20.59
N PRO A 252 10.33 10.59 -21.42
CA PRO A 252 9.08 9.94 -20.98
C PRO A 252 9.30 8.54 -20.38
N ASN A 253 10.30 7.79 -20.89
CA ASN A 253 10.70 6.49 -20.33
C ASN A 253 11.12 6.60 -18.86
N LEU A 254 11.89 7.64 -18.50
CA LEU A 254 12.35 7.84 -17.14
C LEU A 254 11.17 8.19 -16.22
N ILE A 255 10.32 9.12 -16.65
CA ILE A 255 9.15 9.56 -15.89
C ILE A 255 8.20 8.38 -15.64
N TYR A 256 7.86 7.62 -16.67
CA TYR A 256 7.02 6.44 -16.54
C TYR A 256 7.62 5.41 -15.58
N GLY A 257 8.91 5.07 -15.75
CA GLY A 257 9.59 4.12 -14.89
C GLY A 257 9.63 4.57 -13.42
N MET A 258 9.85 5.86 -13.18
CA MET A 258 9.87 6.44 -11.84
C MET A 258 8.48 6.39 -11.18
N PHE A 259 7.43 6.91 -11.82
CA PHE A 259 6.08 6.92 -11.23
C PHE A 259 5.54 5.50 -11.01
N SER A 260 5.63 4.62 -12.01
CA SER A 260 5.15 3.24 -11.90
C SER A 260 5.99 2.41 -10.90
N GLY A 261 7.31 2.61 -10.87
CA GLY A 261 8.20 1.98 -9.90
C GLY A 261 7.92 2.44 -8.48
N THR A 262 7.71 3.74 -8.26
CA THR A 262 7.29 4.29 -6.97
C THR A 262 5.96 3.69 -6.52
N ILE A 263 4.95 3.65 -7.40
CA ILE A 263 3.65 3.04 -7.08
C ILE A 263 3.85 1.58 -6.64
N PHE A 264 4.67 0.82 -7.38
CA PHE A 264 4.95 -0.57 -7.08
C PHE A 264 5.64 -0.75 -5.72
N ILE A 265 6.74 -0.03 -5.47
CA ILE A 265 7.53 -0.15 -4.24
C ILE A 265 6.71 0.29 -3.03
N CYS A 266 6.07 1.46 -3.08
CA CYS A 266 5.27 1.99 -1.97
C CYS A 266 4.10 1.07 -1.64
N SER A 267 3.29 0.67 -2.64
CA SER A 267 2.10 -0.16 -2.40
C SER A 267 2.49 -1.55 -1.88
N THR A 268 3.54 -2.15 -2.44
CA THR A 268 4.01 -3.48 -2.02
C THR A 268 4.57 -3.44 -0.61
N ALA A 269 5.38 -2.42 -0.27
CA ALA A 269 5.92 -2.26 1.07
C ALA A 269 4.79 -2.08 2.12
N VAL A 270 3.80 -1.23 1.85
CA VAL A 270 2.65 -1.02 2.74
C VAL A 270 1.87 -2.31 2.94
N ASN A 271 1.54 -3.03 1.86
CA ASN A 271 0.82 -4.29 1.95
C ASN A 271 1.61 -5.35 2.74
N CYS A 272 2.90 -5.50 2.47
CA CYS A 272 3.73 -6.44 3.21
C CYS A 272 3.81 -6.10 4.70
N LEU A 273 4.00 -4.82 5.06
CA LEU A 273 4.05 -4.40 6.46
C LEU A 273 2.72 -4.62 7.21
N ILE A 274 1.58 -4.54 6.52
CA ILE A 274 0.27 -4.80 7.13
C ILE A 274 0.00 -6.29 7.26
N PHE A 275 0.24 -7.07 6.21
CA PHE A 275 -0.26 -8.44 6.09
C PHE A 275 0.75 -9.52 6.48
N VAL A 276 2.06 -9.31 6.29
CA VAL A 276 3.09 -10.30 6.66
C VAL A 276 3.11 -10.58 8.17
N PRO A 277 3.02 -9.58 9.08
CA PRO A 277 2.92 -9.85 10.50
C PRO A 277 1.65 -10.61 10.88
N GLN A 278 0.52 -10.30 10.22
CA GLN A 278 -0.77 -10.98 10.45
C GLN A 278 -0.71 -12.45 10.03
N LEU A 279 -0.11 -12.74 8.87
CA LEU A 279 0.10 -14.10 8.36
C LEU A 279 1.02 -14.90 9.27
N THR A 280 2.11 -14.28 9.74
CA THR A 280 3.09 -14.93 10.63
C THR A 280 2.45 -15.25 11.99
N GLN A 281 1.67 -14.34 12.55
CA GLN A 281 0.95 -14.57 13.80
C GLN A 281 -0.14 -15.64 13.66
N TRP A 282 -0.87 -15.62 12.56
CA TRP A 282 -1.87 -16.65 12.28
C TRP A 282 -1.22 -18.03 12.16
N ARG A 283 -0.11 -18.16 11.42
CA ARG A 283 0.61 -19.43 11.28
C ARG A 283 1.09 -19.96 12.64
N ARG A 284 1.68 -19.11 13.49
CA ARG A 284 2.13 -19.51 14.84
C ARG A 284 0.96 -20.00 15.70
N PHE A 285 -0.17 -19.30 15.66
CA PHE A 285 -1.36 -19.72 16.40
C PHE A 285 -1.92 -21.05 15.88
N GLU A 286 -1.88 -21.29 14.57
CA GLU A 286 -2.28 -22.56 13.98
C GLU A 286 -1.32 -23.70 14.37
N GLU A 287 -0.01 -23.44 14.40
CA GLU A 287 1.02 -24.39 14.86
C GLU A 287 0.85 -24.76 16.36
N ASP A 288 0.47 -23.78 17.20
CA ASP A 288 0.21 -24.00 18.63
C ASP A 288 -1.08 -24.81 18.87
N VAL A 289 -2.11 -24.61 18.04
CA VAL A 289 -3.41 -25.30 18.15
C VAL A 289 -3.38 -26.69 17.52
N ASN A 290 -2.63 -26.88 16.43
CA ASN A 290 -2.47 -28.14 15.71
C ASN A 290 -0.99 -28.61 15.74
N PRO A 291 -0.45 -29.00 16.90
CA PRO A 291 0.93 -29.50 16.97
C PRO A 291 1.08 -30.78 16.15
N HIS A 292 1.96 -30.75 15.15
CA HIS A 292 2.37 -31.94 14.40
C HIS A 292 2.77 -33.06 15.38
N PRO A 293 2.36 -34.34 15.17
CA PRO A 293 2.62 -35.44 16.12
C PRO A 293 4.11 -35.66 16.43
N SER A 294 5.02 -35.23 15.55
CA SER A 294 6.48 -35.28 15.77
C SER A 294 6.99 -34.33 16.86
N HIS A 295 6.30 -33.21 17.11
CA HIS A 295 6.65 -32.29 18.21
C HIS A 295 6.13 -32.79 19.55
N MET A 296 4.93 -33.39 19.59
CA MET A 296 4.42 -34.02 20.81
C MET A 296 5.33 -35.16 21.28
N ALA A 297 5.88 -35.99 20.38
CA ALA A 297 6.81 -37.05 20.76
C ALA A 297 8.07 -36.53 21.49
N LYS A 298 8.60 -35.36 21.10
CA LYS A 298 9.73 -34.71 21.81
C LYS A 298 9.34 -34.15 23.17
N TYR A 299 8.14 -33.60 23.32
CA TYR A 299 7.65 -33.09 24.61
C TYR A 299 7.29 -34.23 25.59
N PHE A 300 6.70 -35.32 25.11
CA PHE A 300 6.41 -36.49 25.95
C PHE A 300 7.67 -37.28 26.29
N SER A 301 8.62 -37.46 25.37
CA SER A 301 9.90 -38.14 25.65
C SER A 301 10.78 -37.37 26.64
N SER A 302 10.84 -36.04 26.54
CA SER A 302 11.66 -35.23 27.45
C SER A 302 11.03 -35.01 28.83
N LYS A 303 9.69 -34.95 28.92
CA LYS A 303 8.99 -34.75 30.20
C LYS A 303 8.73 -36.05 30.95
N SER A 304 8.48 -37.16 30.26
CA SER A 304 8.28 -38.48 30.88
C SER A 304 9.55 -39.01 31.58
N LEU A 305 10.74 -38.77 31.02
CA LEU A 305 11.98 -39.25 31.63
C LEU A 305 12.41 -38.36 32.81
N ARG A 306 12.32 -37.03 32.66
CA ARG A 306 12.75 -36.06 33.70
C ARG A 306 11.80 -35.90 34.88
N SER A 307 10.49 -36.07 34.69
CA SER A 307 9.55 -36.02 35.84
C SER A 307 9.70 -37.28 36.69
N SER A 308 9.79 -38.45 36.06
CA SER A 308 9.84 -39.72 36.79
C SER A 308 11.12 -39.89 37.63
N GLU A 309 12.29 -39.44 37.17
CA GLU A 309 13.51 -39.50 37.99
C GLU A 309 13.47 -38.53 39.16
N ASN A 310 13.10 -37.26 38.92
CA ASN A 310 13.11 -36.24 39.97
C ASN A 310 12.07 -36.50 41.06
N ASP A 311 10.88 -37.00 40.70
CA ASP A 311 9.83 -37.33 41.67
C ASP A 311 10.23 -38.54 42.53
N ILE A 312 10.97 -39.51 41.99
CA ILE A 312 11.49 -40.66 42.75
C ILE A 312 12.59 -40.23 43.74
N TYR A 313 13.54 -39.39 43.32
CA TYR A 313 14.59 -38.89 44.23
C TYR A 313 14.02 -38.00 45.35
N TYR A 314 12.98 -37.22 45.06
CA TYR A 314 12.30 -36.40 46.08
C TYR A 314 11.58 -37.27 47.11
N LEU A 315 10.81 -38.27 46.67
CA LEU A 315 10.12 -39.21 47.55
C LEU A 315 11.08 -40.08 48.37
N LEU A 316 12.23 -40.47 47.81
CA LEU A 316 13.25 -41.23 48.54
C LEU A 316 13.91 -40.39 49.64
N GLY A 317 14.15 -39.11 49.37
CA GLY A 317 14.67 -38.16 50.36
C GLY A 317 13.67 -37.88 51.49
N GLU A 318 12.38 -37.77 51.15
CA GLU A 318 11.30 -37.57 52.13
C GLU A 318 11.11 -38.81 53.01
N TYR A 319 11.20 -40.02 52.44
CA TYR A 319 11.17 -41.29 53.18
C TYR A 319 12.31 -41.43 54.19
N ASP A 320 13.56 -41.13 53.79
CA ASP A 320 14.71 -41.20 54.70
C ASP A 320 14.65 -40.12 55.79
N SER A 321 14.10 -38.94 55.48
CA SER A 321 13.89 -37.89 56.48
C SER A 321 12.80 -38.26 57.49
N MET A 322 11.69 -38.86 57.05
CA MET A 322 10.66 -39.40 57.96
C MET A 322 11.20 -40.53 58.82
N LYS A 323 12.03 -41.41 58.25
CA LYS A 323 12.61 -42.54 58.99
C LYS A 323 13.54 -42.07 60.10
N ARG A 324 14.31 -40.99 59.90
CA ARG A 324 15.14 -40.39 60.95
C ARG A 324 14.33 -39.79 62.08
N LEU A 325 13.21 -39.13 61.78
CA LEU A 325 12.30 -38.53 62.77
C LEU A 325 11.55 -39.58 63.62
N ILE A 326 11.48 -40.83 63.17
CA ILE A 326 10.85 -41.94 63.90
C ILE A 326 11.88 -42.71 64.76
N SER A 327 13.18 -42.48 64.54
CA SER A 327 14.28 -43.19 65.22
C SER A 327 14.99 -42.38 66.32
N GLU A 328 14.57 -41.14 66.58
CA GLU A 328 14.91 -40.34 67.78
C GLU A 328 13.71 -40.32 68.74
#